data_AF-A0A9D4Q5W7-F1
#
_entry.id   AF-A0A9D4Q5W7-F1
#
_cell.length_a   1.000
_cell.length_b   1.000
_cell.length_c   1.000
_cell.angle_alpha   90.00
_cell.angle_beta   90.00
_cell.angle_gamma   90.00
#
_symmetry.space_group_name_H-M   'P 1'
#
loop_
_entity.id
_entity.type
_entity.pdbx_description
1 polymer ?
#
loop_
_entity_poly.entity_id
_entity_poly.type
_entity_poly.pdbx_seq_one_letter_code
_entity_poly.pdbx_strand_id
1 'polypeptide(L)' 'MLVTWTTFDPTNDSVVEFGEDGLNKQARGQSTKFYDGGSERRLIYIHRVLLEDLRPGKFYESHGGV' A
#
# COMPACT_ATOMS: atom_id res chain seq x y z
N MET A 1 -2.65 4.92 10.06
CA MET A 1 -2.09 3.55 9.87
C MET A 1 -1.21 3.57 8.63
N LEU A 2 -0.06 2.90 8.61
CA LEU A 2 0.77 2.77 7.39
C LEU A 2 0.57 1.39 6.77
N VAL A 3 0.06 1.35 5.54
CA VAL A 3 -0.11 0.10 4.77
C VAL A 3 1.09 -0.06 3.84
N THR A 4 1.71 -1.23 3.87
CA THR A 4 2.89 -1.55 3.06
C THR A 4 2.72 -2.88 2.35
N TRP A 5 3.12 -2.91 1.09
CA TRP A 5 3.18 -4.14 0.29
C TRP A 5 4.26 -4.01 -0.79
N THR A 6 4.51 -5.10 -1.49
CA THR A 6 5.49 -5.16 -2.58
C THR A 6 4.88 -5.72 -3.85
N THR A 7 5.32 -5.21 -5.00
CA THR A 7 5.08 -5.80 -6.32
C THR A 7 6.40 -6.09 -7.01
N PHE A 8 6.39 -7.06 -7.92
CA PHE A 8 7.58 -7.41 -8.73
C PHE A 8 7.61 -6.66 -10.07
N ASP A 9 6.44 -6.24 -10.55
CA ASP A 9 6.29 -5.44 -11.77
C ASP A 9 5.94 -3.98 -11.41
N PRO A 10 6.33 -3.00 -12.25
CA PRO A 10 5.96 -1.62 -12.02
C PRO A 10 4.45 -1.45 -12.07
N THR A 11 3.91 -0.72 -11.10
CA THR A 11 2.51 -0.30 -11.08
C THR A 11 2.41 1.21 -11.27
N ASN A 12 1.29 1.66 -11.84
CA ASN A 12 1.07 3.09 -12.06
C ASN A 12 0.76 3.83 -10.76
N ASP A 13 0.13 3.14 -9.80
CA ASP A 13 -0.41 3.75 -8.60
C ASP A 13 -0.10 2.93 -7.35
N SER A 14 -0.14 3.61 -6.20
CA SER A 14 -0.09 3.02 -4.86
C SER A 14 -1.32 3.50 -4.10
N VAL A 15 -2.40 2.74 -4.19
CA VAL A 15 -3.71 3.13 -3.70
C VAL A 15 -4.21 2.10 -2.70
N VAL A 16 -4.83 2.59 -1.63
CA VAL A 16 -5.58 1.76 -0.67
C VAL A 16 -6.98 2.32 -0.57
N GLU A 17 -7.97 1.45 -0.77
CA GLU A 17 -9.36 1.75 -0.47
C GLU A 17 -9.69 1.22 0.92
N PHE A 18 -10.42 1.98 1.72
CA PHE A 18 -10.70 1.64 3.11
C PHE A 18 -11.98 2.30 3.64
N GLY A 19 -12.51 1.79 4.76
CA GLY A 19 -13.62 2.41 5.49
C GLY A 19 -14.18 1.51 6.58
N GLU A 20 -15.04 2.07 7.44
CA GLU A 20 -15.67 1.32 8.56
C GLU A 20 -16.87 0.50 8.08
N ASP A 21 -17.61 1.02 7.10
CA ASP A 21 -18.81 0.41 6.52
C ASP A 21 -18.62 0.31 4.99
N GLY A 22 -17.59 -0.45 4.58
CA GLY A 22 -17.19 -0.65 3.18
C GLY A 22 -16.07 0.28 2.70
N LEU A 23 -15.61 0.05 1.47
CA LEU A 23 -14.44 0.71 0.86
C LEU A 23 -14.76 2.07 0.24
N ASN A 24 -15.14 3.04 1.06
CA ASN A 24 -15.63 4.35 0.60
C ASN A 24 -14.61 5.49 0.68
N LYS A 25 -13.44 5.26 1.29
CA LYS A 25 -12.31 6.21 1.30
C LYS A 25 -11.17 5.65 0.46
N GLN A 26 -10.35 6.54 -0.08
CA GLN A 26 -9.16 6.19 -0.82
C GLN A 26 -7.97 6.99 -0.30
N ALA A 27 -6.83 6.33 -0.11
CA ALA A 27 -5.56 6.96 0.19
C ALA A 27 -4.54 6.64 -0.90
N ARG A 28 -3.74 7.63 -1.28
CA ARG A 28 -2.65 7.50 -2.23
C ARG A 28 -1.33 7.59 -1.51
N GLY A 29 -0.39 6.76 -1.92
CA GLY A 29 0.97 6.78 -1.42
C GLY A 29 1.98 6.72 -2.55
N GLN A 30 3.16 6.24 -2.22
CA GLN A 30 4.28 6.21 -3.15
C GLN A 30 4.95 4.84 -3.14
N SER A 31 5.60 4.51 -4.26
CA SER A 31 6.44 3.33 -4.38
C SER A 31 7.91 3.72 -4.53
N THR A 32 8.79 2.91 -3.95
CA THR A 32 10.24 3.04 -4.08
C THR A 32 10.82 1.76 -4.65
N LYS A 33 11.77 1.88 -5.58
CA LYS A 33 12.51 0.74 -6.13
C LYS A 33 13.52 0.22 -5.12
N PHE A 34 13.60 -1.10 -5.00
CA PHE A 34 14.57 -1.81 -4.19
C PHE A 34 15.16 -2.97 -5.00
N TYR A 35 16.48 -3.04 -5.11
CA TYR A 35 17.15 -4.21 -5.65
C TYR A 35 17.55 -5.11 -4.50
N ASP A 36 17.15 -6.38 -4.55
CA ASP A 36 17.57 -7.34 -3.55
C ASP A 36 19.08 -7.63 -3.64
N GLY A 37 19.64 -8.14 -2.54
CA GLY A 37 21.04 -8.56 -2.48
C GLY A 37 21.28 -9.96 -3.06
N GLY A 38 20.28 -10.55 -3.71
CA GLY A 38 20.35 -11.90 -4.26
C GLY A 38 21.24 -11.96 -5.50
N SER A 39 21.67 -13.17 -5.89
CA SER A 39 22.43 -13.38 -7.14
C SER A 39 21.65 -12.94 -8.39
N GLU A 40 20.32 -12.97 -8.33
CA GLU A 40 19.43 -12.54 -9.41
C GLU A 40 19.17 -11.02 -9.43
N ARG A 41 19.53 -10.28 -8.38
CA ARG A 41 19.31 -8.83 -8.23
C ARG A 41 17.90 -8.39 -8.61
N ARG A 42 16.90 -8.98 -7.96
CA ARG A 42 15.49 -8.74 -8.29
C ARG A 42 15.12 -7.30 -7.97
N LEU A 43 14.44 -6.65 -8.90
CA LEU A 43 13.81 -5.36 -8.67
C LEU A 43 12.44 -5.56 -8.01
N ILE A 44 12.25 -4.91 -6.86
CA ILE A 44 11.04 -4.96 -6.05
C ILE A 44 10.55 -3.52 -5.88
N TYR A 45 9.24 -3.31 -6.01
CA TYR A 45 8.61 -2.01 -5.78
C TYR A 45 7.95 -2.05 -4.41
N ILE A 46 8.41 -1.20 -3.48
CA ILE A 46 7.88 -1.13 -2.12
C ILE A 46 6.89 0.02 -2.03
N HIS A 47 5.62 -0.30 -1.80
CA HIS A 47 4.52 0.65 -1.69
C HIS A 47 4.30 1.05 -0.23
N ARG A 48 4.05 2.33 0.01
CA ARG A 48 3.74 2.88 1.34
C ARG A 48 2.59 3.87 1.21
N VAL A 49 1.46 3.56 1.86
CA VAL A 49 0.25 4.40 1.86
C VAL A 49 -0.15 4.71 3.30
N LEU A 50 -0.24 5.99 3.62
CA LEU A 50 -0.70 6.46 4.92
C LEU A 50 -2.22 6.60 4.89
N LEU A 51 -2.91 5.87 5.78
CA LEU A 51 -4.33 6.08 6.06
C LEU A 51 -4.47 7.10 7.18
N GLU A 52 -5.07 8.23 6.85
CA GLU A 52 -5.35 9.36 7.74
C GLU A 52 -6.79 9.33 8.25
N ASP A 53 -7.09 10.18 9.25
CA ASP A 53 -8.44 10.35 9.82
C ASP A 53 -9.11 9.06 10.32
N LEU A 54 -8.31 8.15 10.85
CA LEU A 54 -8.79 6.94 11.50
C LEU A 54 -9.22 7.23 12.94
N ARG A 55 -10.38 6.70 13.32
CA ARG A 55 -10.88 6.80 14.69
C ARG A 55 -10.30 5.67 15.56
N PRO A 56 -9.74 5.99 16.75
CA PRO A 56 -9.25 4.96 17.66
C PRO A 56 -10.35 3.95 18.04
N GLY A 57 -9.98 2.67 18.14
CA GLY A 57 -10.89 1.59 18.57
C GLY A 57 -11.94 1.18 17.53
N LYS A 58 -11.82 1.64 16.27
CA LYS A 58 -12.69 1.24 15.18
C LYS A 58 -12.01 0.23 14.25
N PHE A 59 -12.81 -0.69 13.75
CA PHE A 59 -12.40 -1.61 12.71
C PHE A 59 -12.55 -0.92 11.34
N TYR A 60 -11.58 -1.13 10.47
CA TYR A 60 -11.60 -0.63 9.10
C TYR A 60 -11.31 -1.80 8.16
N GLU A 61 -12.16 -1.98 7.16
CA GLU A 61 -11.84 -2.81 6.01
C GLU A 61 -10.83 -2.05 5.14
N SER A 62 -9.89 -2.79 4.54
CA SER A 62 -8.94 -2.20 3.60
C SER A 62 -8.62 -3.18 2.48
N HIS A 63 -8.71 -2.70 1.23
CA HIS A 63 -8.20 -3.39 0.06
C HIS A 63 -7.02 -2.60 -0.49
N GLY A 64 -5.84 -3.18 -0.37
CA GLY A 64 -4.60 -2.66 -0.94
C GLY A 64 -4.17 -3.56 -2.08
N GLY A 65 -3.98 -2.98 -3.25
CA GLY A 65 -3.63 -3.71 -4.46
C GLY A 65 -3.55 -2.76 -5.64
N VAL A 66 -2.90 -3.24 -6.69
CA VAL A 66 -2.87 -2.58 -8.00
C VAL A 66 -3.29 -3.60 -9.04
#